data_AF-A0A183G2F4-F1
#
_entry.id   AF-A0A183G2F4-F1
#
_cell.length_a   1.000
_cell.length_b   1.000
_cell.length_c   1.000
_cell.angle_alpha   90.00
_cell.angle_beta   90.00
_cell.angle_gamma   90.00
#
_symmetry.space_group_name_H-M   'P 1'
#
loop_
_entity.id
_entity.type
_entity.pdbx_description
1 polymer ?
#
loop_
_entity_poly.entity_id
_entity_poly.type
_entity_poly.pdbx_seq_one_letter_code
_entity_poly.pdbx_strand_id
1 'polypeptide(L)'
;MIENYRRSLAQWSIVTYVVGLGDRHLSNVLFETETCKLVHIDLGMILEYSKRTLPIPERVPFRLTRDLLDPLLIEGVGGRLAQEAVLAMRLLRENRHVILGLASVLLRETISSFEEVESQVGERPSYVSETAIARLRDKLNGTDDTFGVQDVELQSRAAAPEELVHNAPAAVGTHAATVVEAPAETSFRGAAAHKGTL
;
A
#
# COMPACT_ATOMS: atom_id res chain seq x y z
N MET A 1 1.69 1.08 -24.63
CA MET A 1 2.00 -0.10 -23.81
C MET A 1 2.44 0.28 -22.39
N ILE A 2 3.62 0.88 -22.19
CA ILE A 2 4.11 1.21 -20.83
C ILE A 2 3.22 2.17 -20.04
N GLU A 3 2.57 3.11 -20.74
CA GLU A 3 1.63 4.06 -20.13
C GLU A 3 0.41 3.36 -19.50
N ASN A 4 -0.17 2.41 -20.23
CA ASN A 4 -1.31 1.62 -19.73
C ASN A 4 -0.88 0.73 -18.55
N TYR A 5 0.30 0.12 -18.64
CA TYR A 5 0.88 -0.66 -17.57
C TYR A 5 1.05 0.17 -16.30
N ARG A 6 1.74 1.32 -16.41
CA ARG A 6 1.98 2.27 -15.31
C ARG A 6 0.68 2.74 -14.67
N ARG A 7 -0.28 3.19 -15.49
CA ARG A 7 -1.56 3.69 -15.01
C ARG A 7 -2.36 2.59 -14.31
N SER A 8 -2.47 1.41 -14.91
CA SER A 8 -3.20 0.28 -14.30
C SER A 8 -2.52 -0.22 -13.02
N LEU A 9 -1.19 -0.33 -12.99
CA LEU A 9 -0.43 -0.69 -11.79
C LEU A 9 -0.67 0.32 -10.65
N ALA A 10 -0.59 1.62 -10.93
CA ALA A 10 -0.84 2.66 -9.93
C ALA A 10 -2.29 2.64 -9.43
N GLN A 11 -3.26 2.55 -10.35
CA GLN A 11 -4.68 2.52 -10.02
C GLN A 11 -5.02 1.30 -9.14
N TRP A 12 -4.57 0.10 -9.53
CA TRP A 12 -4.80 -1.10 -8.74
C TRP A 12 -4.08 -1.08 -7.39
N SER A 13 -2.86 -0.54 -7.32
CA SER A 13 -2.15 -0.36 -6.04
C SER A 13 -2.97 0.47 -5.05
N ILE A 14 -3.57 1.55 -5.52
CA ILE A 14 -4.40 2.40 -4.66
C ILE A 14 -5.77 1.77 -4.36
N VAL A 15 -6.42 1.14 -5.35
CA VAL A 15 -7.70 0.46 -5.15
C VAL A 15 -7.57 -0.70 -4.16
N THR A 16 -6.54 -1.53 -4.30
CA THR A 16 -6.29 -2.66 -3.39
C THR A 16 -6.06 -2.18 -1.96
N TYR A 17 -5.29 -1.11 -1.78
CA TYR A 17 -5.14 -0.46 -0.47
C TYR A 17 -6.46 0.06 0.08
N VAL A 18 -7.19 0.90 -0.66
CA VAL A 18 -8.42 1.55 -0.19
C VAL A 18 -9.48 0.52 0.17
N VAL A 19 -9.72 -0.45 -0.71
CA VAL A 19 -10.70 -1.53 -0.50
C VAL A 19 -10.21 -2.53 0.56
N GLY A 20 -8.90 -2.63 0.80
CA GLY A 20 -8.34 -3.67 1.66
C GLY A 20 -8.47 -5.05 1.01
N LEU A 21 -8.13 -5.13 -0.29
CA LEU A 21 -8.11 -6.37 -1.05
C LEU A 21 -6.80 -7.12 -0.76
N GLY A 22 -6.90 -8.29 -0.15
CA GLY A 22 -5.76 -9.16 0.10
C GLY A 22 -5.72 -10.41 -0.77
N ASP A 23 -4.87 -11.36 -0.38
CA ASP A 23 -4.54 -12.55 -1.15
C ASP A 23 -4.03 -12.21 -2.57
N ARG A 24 -3.17 -11.20 -2.64
CA ARG A 24 -2.64 -10.69 -3.92
C ARG A 24 -1.38 -11.44 -4.31
N HIS A 25 -1.47 -12.73 -4.61
CA HIS A 25 -0.39 -13.49 -5.24
C HIS A 25 -0.35 -13.26 -6.77
N LEU A 26 0.75 -13.66 -7.42
CA LEU A 26 0.96 -13.41 -8.85
C LEU A 26 -0.13 -14.05 -9.74
N SER A 27 -0.69 -15.21 -9.36
CA SER A 27 -1.78 -15.82 -10.11
C SER A 27 -3.10 -15.04 -10.06
N ASN A 28 -3.25 -14.08 -9.12
CA ASN A 28 -4.40 -13.17 -9.03
C ASN A 28 -4.15 -11.84 -9.76
N VAL A 29 -3.07 -11.75 -10.54
CA VAL A 29 -2.71 -10.59 -11.35
C VAL A 29 -2.56 -11.03 -12.79
N LEU A 30 -3.49 -10.60 -13.63
CA LEU A 30 -3.47 -10.86 -15.08
C LEU A 30 -2.95 -9.64 -15.85
N PHE A 31 -2.41 -9.91 -17.03
CA PHE A 31 -2.03 -8.90 -18.01
C PHE A 31 -2.86 -9.06 -19.29
N GLU A 32 -3.49 -7.98 -19.71
CA GLU A 32 -4.08 -7.90 -21.04
C GLU A 32 -2.96 -7.76 -22.08
N THR A 33 -2.77 -8.78 -22.91
CA THR A 33 -1.62 -8.89 -23.83
C THR A 33 -1.59 -7.79 -24.89
N GLU A 34 -2.76 -7.35 -25.36
CA GLU A 34 -2.87 -6.33 -26.41
C GLU A 34 -2.60 -4.92 -25.89
N THR A 35 -3.10 -4.61 -24.68
CA THR A 35 -3.06 -3.23 -24.14
C THR A 35 -1.97 -3.01 -23.09
N CYS A 36 -1.42 -4.11 -22.55
CA CYS A 36 -0.52 -4.17 -21.39
C CYS A 36 -1.11 -3.62 -20.09
N LYS A 37 -2.43 -3.73 -19.90
CA LYS A 37 -3.05 -3.38 -18.61
C LYS A 37 -2.92 -4.52 -17.61
N LEU A 38 -2.62 -4.16 -16.38
CA LEU A 38 -2.69 -5.02 -15.21
C LEU A 38 -4.13 -5.09 -14.72
N VAL A 39 -4.61 -6.31 -14.41
CA VAL A 39 -5.95 -6.56 -13.89
C VAL A 39 -5.87 -7.52 -12.70
N HIS A 40 -6.41 -7.12 -11.56
CA HIS A 40 -6.59 -8.05 -10.44
C HIS A 40 -7.87 -8.87 -10.63
N ILE A 41 -7.76 -10.17 -10.43
CA ILE A 41 -8.89 -11.11 -10.42
C ILE A 41 -9.09 -11.67 -9.02
N ASP A 42 -10.14 -12.49 -8.85
CA ASP A 42 -10.48 -13.12 -7.57
C ASP A 42 -10.59 -12.10 -6.42
N LEU A 43 -11.71 -11.37 -6.38
CA LEU A 43 -11.95 -10.29 -5.42
C LEU A 43 -12.63 -10.78 -4.14
N GLY A 44 -12.48 -12.05 -3.78
CA GLY A 44 -13.17 -12.64 -2.61
C GLY A 44 -12.68 -12.09 -1.26
N MET A 45 -11.43 -11.62 -1.19
CA MET A 45 -10.77 -11.22 0.06
C MET A 45 -10.70 -9.69 0.24
N ILE A 46 -11.85 -9.00 0.15
CA ILE A 46 -11.96 -7.54 0.26
C ILE A 46 -12.19 -7.06 1.70
N LEU A 47 -12.15 -5.74 1.91
CA LEU A 47 -12.55 -5.07 3.15
C LEU A 47 -11.79 -5.57 4.39
N GLU A 48 -10.49 -5.84 4.21
CA GLU A 48 -9.59 -6.34 5.25
C GLU A 48 -9.93 -7.75 5.76
N TYR A 49 -10.76 -8.50 5.02
CA TYR A 49 -11.12 -9.87 5.38
C TYR A 49 -9.88 -10.77 5.45
N SER A 50 -8.96 -10.64 4.49
CA SER A 50 -7.68 -11.37 4.46
C SER A 50 -6.85 -11.23 5.74
N LYS A 51 -6.80 -10.03 6.34
CA LYS A 51 -6.04 -9.80 7.58
C LYS A 51 -6.63 -10.50 8.80
N ARG A 52 -7.91 -10.88 8.74
CA ARG A 52 -8.65 -11.48 9.85
C ARG A 52 -8.73 -13.01 9.73
N THR A 53 -8.67 -13.54 8.51
CA THR A 53 -8.96 -14.95 8.24
C THR A 53 -7.78 -15.75 7.73
N LEU A 54 -6.76 -15.12 7.13
CA LEU A 54 -5.57 -15.84 6.70
C LEU A 54 -4.68 -16.20 7.89
N PRO A 55 -4.11 -17.42 7.96
CA PRO A 55 -3.17 -17.82 9.00
C PRO A 55 -1.93 -16.91 9.07
N ILE A 56 -1.47 -16.45 7.91
CA ILE A 56 -0.40 -15.45 7.78
C ILE A 56 -1.03 -14.21 7.15
N PRO A 57 -1.26 -13.14 7.93
CA PRO A 57 -1.94 -11.97 7.43
C PRO A 57 -1.08 -11.19 6.44
N GLU A 58 -1.70 -10.72 5.36
CA GLU A 58 -1.04 -9.82 4.41
C GLU A 58 -0.81 -8.45 5.07
N ARG A 59 0.46 -8.17 5.41
CA ARG A 59 0.87 -6.95 6.12
C ARG A 59 1.12 -5.77 5.17
N VAL A 60 1.42 -6.04 3.91
CA VAL A 60 1.63 -5.00 2.91
C VAL A 60 0.28 -4.40 2.50
N PRO A 61 0.17 -3.08 2.31
CA PRO A 61 -1.07 -2.42 1.92
C PRO A 61 -1.53 -2.76 0.50
N PHE A 62 -0.57 -3.06 -0.37
CA PHE A 62 -0.74 -3.52 -1.74
C PHE A 62 0.57 -4.16 -2.21
N ARG A 63 0.49 -5.04 -3.20
CA ARG A 63 1.68 -5.71 -3.77
C ARG A 63 2.34 -4.83 -4.82
N LEU A 64 3.54 -4.33 -4.52
CA LEU A 64 4.43 -3.66 -5.47
C LEU A 64 5.83 -4.25 -5.35
N THR A 65 6.08 -5.34 -6.07
CA THR A 65 7.36 -6.06 -6.06
C THR A 65 8.35 -5.49 -7.07
N ARG A 66 9.61 -5.91 -6.97
CA ARG A 66 10.64 -5.60 -7.97
C ARG A 66 10.20 -5.97 -9.38
N ASP A 67 9.57 -7.14 -9.57
CA ASP A 67 9.12 -7.60 -10.88
C ASP A 67 8.02 -6.72 -11.48
N LEU A 68 7.17 -6.10 -10.65
CA LEU A 68 6.17 -5.13 -11.08
C LEU A 68 6.76 -3.73 -11.34
N LEU A 69 7.94 -3.44 -10.81
CA LEU A 69 8.65 -2.18 -11.03
C LEU A 69 9.64 -2.26 -12.19
N ASP A 70 10.13 -3.45 -12.51
CA ASP A 70 11.16 -3.68 -13.54
C ASP A 70 10.81 -3.02 -14.89
N PRO A 71 9.56 -3.09 -15.41
CA PRO A 71 9.21 -2.43 -16.67
C PRO A 71 9.29 -0.90 -16.63
N LEU A 72 9.24 -0.29 -15.44
CA LEU A 72 9.30 1.18 -15.26
C LEU A 72 10.73 1.72 -15.17
N LEU A 73 11.73 0.82 -15.08
CA LEU A 73 13.17 1.12 -15.14
C LEU A 73 13.56 2.36 -14.32
N ILE A 74 14.06 3.41 -15.00
CA ILE A 74 14.68 4.61 -14.42
C ILE A 74 13.66 5.50 -13.69
N GLU A 75 12.36 5.39 -14.01
CA GLU A 75 11.34 6.21 -13.34
C GLU A 75 11.11 5.82 -11.88
N GLY A 76 11.36 4.55 -11.56
CA GLY A 76 11.15 3.97 -10.23
C GLY A 76 9.79 4.30 -9.63
N VAL A 77 9.75 4.40 -8.30
CA VAL A 77 8.52 4.67 -7.53
C VAL A 77 8.19 6.16 -7.39
N GLY A 78 9.20 7.04 -7.43
CA GLY A 78 9.04 8.48 -7.16
C GLY A 78 8.62 9.31 -8.37
N GLY A 79 8.56 8.72 -9.56
CA GLY A 79 8.24 9.42 -10.80
C GLY A 79 6.76 9.40 -11.15
N ARG A 80 6.50 9.14 -12.43
CA ARG A 80 5.16 9.11 -13.01
C ARG A 80 4.21 8.09 -12.36
N LEU A 81 4.73 7.00 -11.78
CA LEU A 81 3.90 6.03 -11.05
C LEU A 81 3.22 6.69 -9.84
N ALA A 82 3.97 7.45 -9.03
CA ALA A 82 3.44 8.18 -7.89
C ALA A 82 2.39 9.21 -8.30
N GLN A 83 2.57 9.90 -9.43
CA GLN A 83 1.60 10.87 -9.93
C GLN A 83 0.24 10.23 -10.25
N GLU A 84 0.22 9.07 -10.90
CA GLU A 84 -1.05 8.35 -11.16
C GLU A 84 -1.65 7.79 -9.88
N ALA A 85 -0.82 7.36 -8.93
CA ALA A 85 -1.29 6.89 -7.64
C ALA A 85 -1.97 8.03 -6.85
N VAL A 86 -1.36 9.23 -6.82
CA VAL A 86 -1.96 10.42 -6.22
C VAL A 86 -3.26 10.79 -6.92
N LEU A 87 -3.29 10.76 -8.26
CA LEU A 87 -4.50 11.03 -9.03
C LEU A 87 -5.61 10.02 -8.73
N ALA A 88 -5.29 8.73 -8.72
CA ALA A 88 -6.23 7.66 -8.39
C ALA A 88 -6.79 7.85 -6.97
N MET A 89 -5.94 8.13 -5.99
CA MET A 89 -6.36 8.38 -4.61
C MET A 89 -7.29 9.59 -4.53
N ARG A 90 -6.92 10.69 -5.19
CA ARG A 90 -7.75 11.90 -5.25
C ARG A 90 -9.14 11.60 -5.80
N LEU A 91 -9.24 10.90 -6.94
CA LEU A 91 -10.52 10.55 -7.55
C LEU A 91 -11.38 9.67 -6.64
N LEU A 92 -10.77 8.71 -5.92
CA LEU A 92 -11.49 7.90 -4.94
C LEU A 92 -12.01 8.75 -3.77
N ARG A 93 -11.21 9.69 -3.25
CA ARG A 93 -11.62 10.57 -2.14
C ARG A 93 -12.72 11.56 -2.53
N GLU A 94 -12.68 12.09 -3.75
CA GLU A 94 -13.73 12.94 -4.32
C GLU A 94 -15.06 12.17 -4.40
N ASN A 95 -15.01 10.88 -4.73
CA ASN A 95 -16.18 9.99 -4.85
C ASN A 95 -16.47 9.16 -3.59
N ARG A 96 -15.89 9.51 -2.42
CA ARG A 96 -15.97 8.69 -1.20
C ARG A 96 -17.39 8.33 -0.77
N HIS A 97 -18.35 9.23 -0.98
CA HIS A 97 -19.75 9.04 -0.57
C HIS A 97 -20.42 7.91 -1.38
N VAL A 98 -20.13 7.82 -2.68
CA VAL A 98 -20.61 6.74 -3.55
C VAL A 98 -19.97 5.42 -3.14
N ILE A 99 -18.66 5.42 -2.92
CA ILE A 99 -17.90 4.21 -2.56
C ILE A 99 -18.39 3.66 -1.21
N LEU A 100 -18.54 4.52 -0.20
CA LEU A 100 -19.06 4.14 1.12
C LEU A 100 -20.51 3.65 1.04
N GLY A 101 -21.34 4.29 0.22
CA GLY A 101 -22.72 3.85 -0.02
C GLY A 101 -22.78 2.46 -0.63
N LEU A 102 -22.00 2.23 -1.69
CA LEU A 102 -21.92 0.91 -2.34
C LEU A 102 -21.38 -0.16 -1.38
N ALA A 103 -20.30 0.12 -0.65
CA ALA A 103 -19.75 -0.81 0.34
C ALA A 103 -20.76 -1.15 1.44
N SER A 104 -21.55 -0.16 1.88
CA SER A 104 -22.60 -0.35 2.89
C SER A 104 -23.72 -1.27 2.38
N VAL A 105 -24.12 -1.12 1.12
CA VAL A 105 -25.12 -2.00 0.48
C VAL A 105 -24.54 -3.40 0.27
N LEU A 106 -23.34 -3.51 -0.30
CA LEU A 106 -22.67 -4.79 -0.54
C LEU A 106 -22.52 -5.59 0.74
N LEU A 107 -22.06 -4.98 1.84
CA LEU A 107 -21.94 -5.68 3.11
C LEU A 107 -23.30 -6.16 3.62
N ARG A 108 -24.36 -5.33 3.56
CA ARG A 108 -25.71 -5.77 3.98
C ARG A 108 -26.19 -6.99 3.19
N GLU A 109 -26.07 -6.95 1.86
CA GLU A 109 -26.53 -8.04 0.99
C GLU A 109 -25.68 -9.32 1.17
N THR A 110 -24.35 -9.17 1.22
CA THR A 110 -23.43 -10.31 1.35
C THR A 110 -23.52 -10.99 2.73
N ILE A 111 -23.69 -10.24 3.82
CA ILE A 111 -23.86 -10.84 5.16
C ILE A 111 -25.18 -11.59 5.26
N SER A 112 -26.22 -11.12 4.56
CA SER A 112 -27.47 -11.87 4.41
C SER A 112 -27.26 -13.24 3.76
N SER A 113 -26.17 -13.43 3.00
CA SER A 113 -25.79 -14.72 2.38
C SER A 113 -24.71 -15.51 3.14
N PHE A 114 -24.03 -14.90 4.13
CA PHE A 114 -23.02 -15.56 4.96
C PHE A 114 -23.55 -15.97 6.35
N GLU A 115 -24.74 -15.54 6.74
CA GLU A 115 -25.41 -15.97 7.97
C GLU A 115 -26.41 -17.10 7.72
N GLU A 116 -25.93 -18.35 7.68
CA GLU A 116 -26.63 -19.49 8.29
C GLU A 116 -25.62 -20.49 8.88
N VAL A 117 -24.73 -20.04 9.78
CA VAL A 117 -24.23 -20.90 10.86
C VAL A 117 -24.11 -20.09 12.15
N GLU A 118 -25.20 -20.16 12.93
CA GLU A 118 -25.30 -19.96 14.39
C GLU A 118 -25.06 -18.55 14.98
N SER A 119 -26.13 -17.76 15.08
CA SER A 119 -26.92 -17.58 16.33
C SER A 119 -27.73 -16.27 16.29
N GLN A 120 -28.99 -16.37 16.67
CA GLN A 120 -29.98 -15.29 16.79
C GLN A 120 -29.43 -14.05 17.52
N VAL A 121 -29.69 -12.84 16.99
CA VAL A 121 -30.28 -11.65 17.68
C VAL A 121 -30.11 -10.38 16.80
N GLY A 122 -31.21 -9.93 16.19
CA GLY A 122 -31.49 -8.53 15.83
C GLY A 122 -30.82 -7.95 14.57
N GLU A 123 -31.50 -7.00 13.92
CA GLU A 123 -31.08 -6.18 12.75
C GLU A 123 -29.85 -5.28 13.00
N ARG A 124 -28.85 -5.76 13.74
CA ARG A 124 -27.61 -5.02 13.98
C ARG A 124 -26.58 -5.49 12.96
N PRO A 125 -25.93 -4.57 12.22
CA PRO A 125 -24.86 -4.97 11.31
C PRO A 125 -23.77 -5.69 12.11
N SER A 126 -23.25 -6.79 11.57
CA SER A 126 -22.14 -7.51 12.17
C SER A 126 -20.98 -6.55 12.50
N TYR A 127 -20.38 -6.70 13.69
CA TYR A 127 -19.21 -5.92 14.15
C TYR A 127 -18.07 -5.91 13.11
N VAL A 128 -17.94 -7.00 12.35
CA VAL A 128 -16.98 -7.18 11.27
C VAL A 128 -17.18 -6.14 10.15
N SER A 129 -18.43 -5.82 9.87
CA SER A 129 -18.90 -4.95 8.78
C SER A 129 -18.81 -3.50 9.17
N GLU A 130 -19.16 -3.17 10.41
CA GLU A 130 -18.93 -1.84 10.97
C GLU A 130 -17.43 -1.49 10.95
N THR A 131 -16.58 -2.43 11.38
CA THR A 131 -15.12 -2.24 11.37
C THR A 131 -14.57 -2.10 9.95
N ALA A 132 -15.08 -2.88 9.00
CA ALA A 132 -14.72 -2.78 7.58
C ALA A 132 -15.08 -1.40 6.98
N ILE A 133 -16.31 -0.92 7.21
CA ILE A 133 -16.75 0.39 6.73
C ILE A 133 -15.97 1.52 7.40
N ALA A 134 -15.71 1.42 8.72
CA ALA A 134 -14.90 2.41 9.43
C ALA A 134 -13.51 2.53 8.82
N ARG A 135 -12.82 1.41 8.59
CA ARG A 135 -11.50 1.40 7.95
C ARG A 135 -11.52 1.97 6.53
N LEU A 136 -12.50 1.57 5.70
CA LEU A 136 -12.65 2.12 4.35
C LEU A 136 -12.84 3.65 4.39
N ARG A 137 -13.66 4.14 5.32
CA ARG A 137 -13.89 5.57 5.53
C ARG A 137 -12.61 6.30 5.95
N ASP A 138 -11.84 5.74 6.87
CA ASP A 138 -10.60 6.37 7.34
C ASP A 138 -9.57 6.49 6.21
N LYS A 139 -9.43 5.46 5.38
CA LYS A 139 -8.58 5.52 4.17
C LYS A 139 -9.02 6.59 3.18
N LEU A 140 -10.33 6.68 2.93
CA LEU A 140 -10.93 7.69 2.04
C LEU A 140 -10.88 9.11 2.61
N ASN A 141 -10.85 9.27 3.93
CA ASN A 141 -10.63 10.57 4.57
C ASN A 141 -9.14 10.93 4.69
N GLY A 142 -8.24 9.94 4.55
CA GLY A 142 -6.81 10.12 4.74
C GLY A 142 -6.39 10.14 6.21
N THR A 143 -7.18 9.51 7.08
CA THR A 143 -6.95 9.40 8.52
C THR A 143 -6.57 7.99 8.94
N ASP A 144 -6.33 7.08 8.00
CA ASP A 144 -5.89 5.71 8.29
C ASP A 144 -4.48 5.72 8.92
N ASP A 145 -4.35 5.07 10.08
CA ASP A 145 -3.18 5.04 10.94
C ASP A 145 -2.37 3.74 10.83
N THR A 146 -2.79 2.80 9.97
CA THR A 146 -2.24 1.45 9.86
C THR A 146 -0.74 1.42 9.55
N PHE A 147 -0.20 2.49 8.96
CA PHE A 147 1.21 2.61 8.57
C PHE A 147 2.16 2.99 9.70
N GLY A 148 1.66 3.46 10.84
CA GLY A 148 2.50 3.92 11.96
C GLY A 148 3.21 2.80 12.72
N VAL A 149 2.89 1.52 12.47
CA VAL A 149 3.37 0.38 13.29
C VAL A 149 4.01 -0.73 12.43
N GLN A 150 4.57 -0.39 11.27
CA GLN A 150 5.34 -1.36 10.47
C GLN A 150 6.84 -1.23 10.78
N ASP A 151 7.29 -1.80 11.89
CA ASP A 151 8.71 -2.06 12.10
C ASP A 151 9.19 -3.01 11.00
N VAL A 152 9.97 -2.48 10.07
CA VAL A 152 10.62 -3.21 8.97
C VAL A 152 11.41 -4.42 9.51
N GLU A 153 11.89 -4.32 10.75
CA GLU A 153 12.65 -5.35 11.47
C GLU A 153 11.80 -6.56 11.91
N LEU A 154 10.49 -6.38 12.11
CA LEU A 154 9.57 -7.50 12.35
C LEU A 154 9.17 -8.22 11.05
N GLN A 155 9.21 -7.52 9.91
CA GLN A 155 8.91 -8.10 8.61
C GLN A 155 10.06 -9.00 8.11
N SER A 156 11.32 -8.63 8.39
CA SER A 156 12.48 -9.46 8.06
C SER A 156 12.56 -10.73 8.91
N ARG A 157 12.18 -10.67 10.20
CA ARG A 157 12.14 -11.84 11.10
C ARG A 157 11.03 -12.83 10.77
N ALA A 158 9.87 -12.38 10.31
CA ALA A 158 8.74 -13.26 9.98
C ALA A 158 8.91 -14.01 8.65
N ALA A 159 9.85 -13.60 7.79
CA ALA A 159 10.15 -14.24 6.51
C ALA A 159 11.28 -15.29 6.59
N ALA A 160 11.90 -15.48 7.75
CA ALA A 160 12.96 -16.47 7.94
C ALA A 160 12.37 -17.85 8.29
N PRO A 161 12.80 -18.94 7.63
CA PRO A 161 12.43 -20.30 8.05
C PRO A 161 13.01 -20.60 9.45
N GLU A 162 12.23 -21.31 10.28
CA GLU A 162 12.48 -21.50 11.73
C GLU A 162 13.82 -22.19 12.10
N GLU A 163 14.62 -22.66 11.16
CA GLU A 163 15.83 -23.44 11.46
C GLU A 163 17.11 -22.62 11.74
N LEU A 164 17.11 -21.28 11.58
CA LEU A 164 18.36 -20.50 11.71
C LEU A 164 18.56 -19.73 13.02
N VAL A 165 17.70 -19.92 14.04
CA VAL A 165 17.78 -19.12 15.29
C VAL A 165 18.81 -19.67 16.30
N HIS A 166 19.39 -20.86 16.07
CA HIS A 166 20.27 -21.49 17.06
C HIS A 166 21.78 -21.36 16.87
N ASN A 167 22.28 -20.72 15.82
CA ASN A 167 23.73 -20.48 15.70
C ASN A 167 24.04 -19.23 14.85
N ALA A 168 24.12 -18.06 15.48
CA ALA A 168 24.86 -16.92 14.92
C ALA A 168 25.56 -16.14 16.06
N PRO A 169 26.86 -15.79 15.91
CA PRO A 169 27.63 -15.15 16.97
C PRO A 169 27.33 -13.65 17.05
N ALA A 170 27.48 -13.09 18.24
CA ALA A 170 27.39 -11.66 18.48
C ALA A 170 28.49 -10.90 17.71
N ALA A 171 28.11 -9.98 16.82
CA ALA A 171 29.00 -8.95 16.27
C ALA A 171 28.19 -7.67 15.98
N VAL A 172 28.42 -6.62 16.77
CA VAL A 172 29.14 -5.37 16.45
C VAL A 172 28.41 -4.49 15.43
N GLY A 173 28.05 -3.29 15.89
CA GLY A 173 27.17 -2.35 15.19
C GLY A 173 27.79 -1.63 14.00
N THR A 174 26.91 -1.06 13.17
CA THR A 174 27.25 0.00 12.21
C THR A 174 25.99 0.77 11.78
N HIS A 175 26.00 2.07 12.07
CA HIS A 175 25.32 3.21 11.45
C HIS A 175 24.01 3.00 10.65
N ALA A 176 22.91 3.51 11.22
CA ALA A 176 21.71 3.89 10.49
C ALA A 176 22.00 5.09 9.58
N ALA A 177 21.72 4.95 8.27
CA ALA A 177 21.75 6.05 7.32
C ALA A 177 20.47 6.90 7.48
N THR A 178 20.60 7.98 8.24
CA THR A 178 19.63 9.08 8.30
C THR A 178 19.67 9.87 6.99
N VAL A 179 18.49 10.22 6.48
CA VAL A 179 18.23 11.12 5.36
C VAL A 179 19.11 12.38 5.47
N VAL A 180 19.99 12.62 4.50
CA VAL A 180 20.73 13.88 4.37
C VAL A 180 19.88 14.83 3.53
N GLU A 181 19.34 15.86 4.18
CA GLU A 181 18.80 17.06 3.53
C GLU A 181 19.94 17.83 2.83
N ALA A 182 19.70 18.24 1.58
CA ALA A 182 20.61 19.10 0.82
C ALA A 182 20.43 20.57 1.24
N PRO A 183 21.51 21.36 1.50
CA PRO A 183 21.36 22.76 1.81
C PRO A 183 21.31 23.62 0.54
N ALA A 184 20.51 24.68 0.64
CA ALA A 184 20.27 25.70 -0.38
C ALA A 184 21.54 26.52 -0.73
N GLU A 185 21.65 26.89 -2.01
CA GLU A 185 22.67 27.80 -2.54
C GLU A 185 22.57 29.20 -1.91
N THR A 186 23.71 29.83 -1.61
CA THR A 186 23.75 31.28 -1.35
C THR A 186 25.05 31.92 -1.85
N SER A 187 24.88 32.77 -2.88
CA SER A 187 25.54 34.06 -3.12
C SER A 187 27.07 34.16 -3.10
N PHE A 188 27.66 34.26 -4.30
CA PHE A 188 28.96 34.89 -4.53
C PHE A 188 28.86 36.42 -4.31
N ARG A 189 29.62 36.95 -3.34
CA ARG A 189 30.00 38.38 -3.26
C ARG A 189 31.51 38.49 -3.14
N GLY A 190 32.11 39.22 -4.07
CA GLY A 190 33.54 39.49 -4.13
C GLY A 190 34.02 40.41 -3.01
N ALA A 191 35.28 40.23 -2.64
CA ALA A 191 36.05 41.18 -1.85
C ALA A 191 37.38 41.45 -2.58
N ALA A 192 37.54 42.73 -2.95
CA ALA A 192 38.76 43.31 -3.46
C ALA A 192 39.66 43.81 -2.31
N ALA A 193 40.90 44.16 -2.70
CA ALA A 193 41.91 44.98 -2.00
C ALA A 193 42.86 44.27 -1.00
N HIS A 194 44.15 44.59 -0.87
CA HIS A 194 45.17 45.32 -1.66
C HIS A 194 46.51 45.25 -0.88
N LYS A 195 47.66 45.18 -1.60
CA LYS A 195 49.00 45.74 -1.31
C LYS A 195 50.02 45.09 -0.34
N GLY A 196 51.29 45.10 -0.82
CA GLY A 196 52.56 45.13 -0.07
C GLY A 196 53.62 44.18 -0.66
N THR A 197 54.41 44.52 -1.68
CA THR A 197 55.66 45.34 -1.66
C THR A 197 56.85 44.66 -0.96
N LEU A 198 57.66 43.90 -1.71
CA LEU A 198 59.06 44.16 -2.13
C LEU A 198 59.63 42.90 -2.80
#